data_AF-A0A8K1FPX1-F1
#
_entry.id   AF-A0A8K1FPX1-F1
#
_cell.length_a   1.000
_cell.length_b   1.000
_cell.length_c   1.000
_cell.angle_alpha   90.00
_cell.angle_beta   90.00
_cell.angle_gamma   90.00
#
_symmetry.space_group_name_H-M   'P 1'
#
loop_
_entity.id
_entity.type
_entity.pdbx_description
1 polymer ?
#
loop_
_entity_poly.entity_id
_entity_poly.type
_entity_poly.pdbx_seq_one_letter_code
_entity_poly.pdbx_strand_id
1 'polypeptide(L)'
;MTMALDVLKPSPLKLHVRAARQPEGQTQPQYEILCRATIPKADGPRRHDVSTLMFNDPSSTVEWSIWKSYEDFHTFDLQMRVRPSTFAKVMVTVAFAPSHKVRALFHQDQSARFFEKRRKELDYYLQRILLLSDVGDFVSGNGSSILAEFIRAGDHIPNLRLSNASTADSSHGLRQLHVDLRSTYSPPPPKEYDVPAKTRKECKQEIEDELVARGGENAFKLFRKRAKTFRKENDSLHAATEFVAFVNSQYDREFAMWLLTRFYHSLRNEEQRAALSAAGGLREEEQVARRSEKLRRRSVDMLPMSPLATHKPTSKELLAKVEKLAAGDKQRVAAFKRAAKSLGKEEMSTPEFVQFLLSTFGERDGRRILKMAAEVVPSQRLQQELRAAVAP
;
A
#
# COMPACT_ATOMS: atom_id res chain seq x y z
N MET A 1 -6.41 -10.30 -45.65
CA MET A 1 -6.19 -9.76 -44.29
C MET A 1 -5.69 -10.88 -43.41
N THR A 2 -4.39 -11.09 -43.39
CA THR A 2 -3.71 -12.12 -42.59
C THR A 2 -3.32 -11.46 -41.27
N MET A 3 -4.03 -11.78 -40.19
CA MET A 3 -3.64 -11.44 -38.82
C MET A 3 -2.39 -12.26 -38.51
N ALA A 4 -1.21 -11.73 -38.83
CA ALA A 4 0.03 -12.28 -38.33
C ALA A 4 -0.02 -12.18 -36.80
N LEU A 5 0.03 -13.33 -36.13
CA LEU A 5 0.30 -13.41 -34.71
C LEU A 5 1.69 -12.81 -34.50
N ASP A 6 1.75 -11.53 -34.14
CA ASP A 6 2.97 -10.87 -33.68
C ASP A 6 3.50 -11.70 -32.51
N VAL A 7 4.54 -12.47 -32.80
CA VAL A 7 5.37 -13.12 -31.79
C VAL A 7 5.82 -12.00 -30.86
N LEU A 8 5.43 -12.06 -29.59
CA LEU A 8 5.78 -11.10 -28.53
C LEU A 8 7.29 -10.88 -28.54
N LYS A 9 7.75 -9.87 -29.29
CA LYS A 9 9.14 -9.48 -29.31
C LYS A 9 9.46 -8.94 -27.93
N PRO A 10 10.45 -9.50 -27.21
CA PRO A 10 10.79 -9.00 -25.88
C PRO A 10 11.18 -7.52 -25.99
N SER A 11 10.61 -6.68 -25.12
CA SER A 11 10.92 -5.25 -25.08
C SER A 11 12.46 -5.06 -25.04
N PRO A 12 13.02 -4.19 -25.90
CA PRO A 12 14.45 -3.88 -25.87
C PRO A 12 14.86 -3.11 -24.60
N LEU A 13 13.88 -2.66 -23.80
CA LEU A 13 14.07 -1.96 -22.54
C LEU A 13 13.63 -2.83 -21.35
N LYS A 14 14.50 -2.90 -20.34
CA LYS A 14 14.21 -3.45 -19.01
C LYS A 14 14.36 -2.35 -17.97
N LEU A 15 13.39 -2.25 -17.06
CA LEU A 15 13.39 -1.30 -15.95
C LEU A 15 13.22 -2.06 -14.65
N HIS A 16 13.91 -1.65 -13.59
CA HIS A 16 13.71 -2.20 -12.24
C HIS A 16 13.82 -1.13 -11.17
N VAL A 17 12.89 -1.11 -10.22
CA VAL A 17 12.99 -0.23 -9.05
C VAL A 17 13.71 -0.97 -7.91
N ARG A 18 14.96 -0.62 -7.62
CA ARG A 18 15.86 -1.46 -6.79
C ARG A 18 16.12 -0.95 -5.38
N ALA A 19 16.35 0.34 -5.22
CA ALA A 19 16.68 0.94 -3.94
C ALA A 19 15.66 2.00 -3.55
N ALA A 20 15.54 2.27 -2.25
CA ALA A 20 14.83 3.40 -1.71
C ALA A 20 15.77 4.16 -0.77
N ARG A 21 15.83 5.48 -0.90
CA ARG A 21 16.58 6.35 0.00
C ARG A 21 15.76 7.58 0.34
N GLN A 22 16.03 8.19 1.49
CA GLN A 22 15.53 9.52 1.81
C GLN A 22 16.73 10.44 1.96
N PRO A 23 17.03 11.27 0.95
CA PRO A 23 18.16 12.19 1.01
C PRO A 23 18.00 13.15 2.19
N GLU A 24 19.12 13.47 2.84
CA GLU A 24 19.14 14.44 3.93
C GLU A 24 18.64 15.80 3.43
N GLY A 25 17.64 16.37 4.12
CA GLY A 25 16.99 17.63 3.71
C GLY A 25 15.83 17.48 2.70
N GLN A 26 15.52 16.27 2.20
CA GLN A 26 14.31 16.04 1.40
C GLN A 26 13.17 15.44 2.22
N THR A 27 11.99 16.02 2.03
CA THR A 27 10.76 15.59 2.70
C THR A 27 10.19 14.28 2.14
N GLN A 28 10.64 13.84 0.96
CA GLN A 28 10.11 12.67 0.28
C GLN A 28 11.18 11.61 -0.03
N PRO A 29 10.84 10.31 0.12
CA PRO A 29 11.71 9.22 -0.29
C PRO A 29 11.82 9.16 -1.82
N GLN A 30 13.02 8.86 -2.29
CA GLN A 30 13.34 8.59 -3.68
C GLN A 30 13.62 7.11 -3.92
N TYR A 31 13.31 6.65 -5.11
CA TYR A 31 13.48 5.28 -5.56
C TYR A 31 14.40 5.23 -6.76
N GLU A 32 15.36 4.31 -6.73
CA GLU A 32 16.29 4.09 -7.83
C GLU A 32 15.62 3.24 -8.91
N ILE A 33 15.61 3.73 -10.14
CA ILE A 33 15.20 3.00 -11.33
C ILE A 33 16.46 2.63 -12.10
N LEU A 34 16.78 1.35 -12.13
CA LEU A 34 17.79 0.78 -13.00
C LEU A 34 17.18 0.57 -14.39
N CYS A 35 17.78 1.17 -15.39
CA CYS A 35 17.37 1.10 -16.78
C CYS A 35 18.42 0.33 -17.57
N ARG A 36 17.99 -0.63 -18.38
CA ARG A 36 18.85 -1.40 -19.26
C ARG A 36 18.22 -1.49 -20.64
N ALA A 37 18.89 -0.95 -21.65
CA ALA A 37 18.45 -0.97 -23.04
C ALA A 37 19.39 -1.83 -23.89
N THR A 38 18.82 -2.65 -24.76
CA THR A 38 19.53 -3.43 -25.77
C THR A 38 19.40 -2.73 -27.11
N ILE A 39 20.53 -2.29 -27.66
CA ILE A 39 20.60 -1.55 -28.91
C ILE A 39 21.06 -2.51 -30.01
N PRO A 40 20.27 -2.68 -31.09
CA PRO A 40 20.72 -3.46 -32.24
C PRO A 40 21.88 -2.72 -32.90
N LYS A 41 23.00 -3.42 -33.13
CA LYS A 41 24.13 -2.84 -33.86
C LYS A 41 23.69 -2.62 -35.31
N ALA A 42 23.78 -1.37 -35.79
CA ALA A 42 23.46 -1.07 -37.18
C ALA A 42 24.39 -1.89 -38.09
N ASP A 43 23.80 -2.74 -38.94
CA ASP A 43 24.55 -3.48 -39.95
C ASP A 43 25.35 -2.48 -40.79
N GLY A 44 26.68 -2.51 -40.66
CA GLY A 44 27.57 -1.83 -41.58
C GLY A 44 27.37 -2.37 -43.00
N PRO A 45 27.81 -1.65 -44.05
CA PRO A 45 27.65 -2.09 -45.42
C PRO A 45 28.27 -3.48 -45.60
N ARG A 46 27.44 -4.44 -46.02
CA ARG A 46 27.79 -5.83 -46.31
C ARG A 46 29.01 -5.89 -47.23
N ARG A 47 30.18 -6.18 -46.68
CA ARG A 47 31.24 -6.84 -47.44
C ARG A 47 31.11 -8.33 -47.16
N HIS A 48 30.87 -9.07 -48.23
CA HIS A 48 30.92 -10.52 -48.25
C HIS A 48 32.27 -10.98 -47.69
N ASP A 49 32.25 -11.61 -46.53
CA ASP A 49 33.24 -12.64 -46.25
C ASP A 49 32.61 -13.75 -45.41
N VAL A 50 32.66 -14.94 -46.00
CA VAL A 50 32.13 -16.19 -45.48
C VAL A 50 33.21 -16.80 -44.62
N SER A 51 33.07 -16.69 -43.30
CA SER A 51 33.44 -17.72 -42.32
C SER A 51 33.49 -17.11 -40.92
N THR A 52 32.64 -17.59 -40.03
CA THR A 52 32.97 -18.08 -38.67
C THR A 52 31.69 -18.08 -37.83
N LEU A 53 31.08 -19.25 -37.73
CA LEU A 53 30.06 -19.59 -36.74
C LEU A 53 30.72 -19.58 -35.35
N MET A 54 30.60 -18.47 -34.62
CA MET A 54 30.69 -18.41 -33.16
C MET A 54 29.68 -17.38 -32.67
N PHE A 55 28.82 -17.81 -31.74
CA PHE A 55 27.78 -17.02 -31.08
C PHE A 55 28.34 -15.72 -30.49
N ASN A 56 28.29 -14.63 -31.24
CA ASN A 56 28.59 -13.28 -30.77
C ASN A 56 27.29 -12.48 -30.71
N ASP A 57 26.92 -12.04 -29.51
CA ASP A 57 25.74 -11.21 -29.24
C ASP A 57 25.78 -9.94 -30.12
N PRO A 58 24.88 -9.76 -31.10
CA PRO A 58 24.93 -8.67 -32.07
C PRO A 58 24.40 -7.35 -31.51
N SER A 59 24.18 -7.25 -30.19
CA SER A 59 23.52 -6.12 -29.55
C SER A 59 24.41 -5.48 -28.49
N SER A 60 24.53 -4.15 -28.49
CA SER A 60 25.18 -3.43 -27.41
C SER A 60 24.16 -3.18 -26.30
N THR A 61 24.51 -3.51 -25.06
CA THR A 61 23.67 -3.20 -23.90
C THR A 61 24.19 -1.93 -23.23
N VAL A 62 23.28 -0.99 -22.96
CA VAL A 62 23.56 0.21 -22.16
C VAL A 62 22.75 0.15 -20.86
N GLU A 63 23.37 0.46 -19.74
CA GLU A 63 22.75 0.44 -18.41
C GLU A 63 23.00 1.78 -17.68
N TRP A 64 21.97 2.32 -17.05
CA TRP A 64 22.05 3.56 -16.26
C TRP A 64 21.01 3.56 -15.12
N SER A 65 21.24 4.39 -14.11
CA SER A 65 20.32 4.54 -12.97
C SER A 65 19.84 5.98 -12.84
N ILE A 66 18.57 6.14 -12.47
CA ILE A 66 17.97 7.44 -12.12
C ILE A 66 17.22 7.34 -10.79
N TRP A 67 17.04 8.48 -10.13
CA TRP A 67 16.29 8.57 -8.87
C TRP A 67 15.00 9.35 -9.08
N LYS A 68 13.87 8.77 -8.64
CA LYS A 68 12.54 9.35 -8.79
C LYS A 68 11.75 9.25 -7.49
N SER A 69 11.04 10.31 -7.15
CA SER A 69 10.07 10.33 -6.05
C SER A 69 8.76 9.66 -6.46
N TYR A 70 7.92 9.29 -5.48
CA TYR A 70 6.57 8.78 -5.78
C TYR A 70 5.72 9.80 -6.58
N GLU A 71 5.93 11.10 -6.36
CA GLU A 71 5.25 12.16 -7.11
C GLU A 71 5.70 12.23 -8.56
N ASP A 72 6.97 11.94 -8.85
CA ASP A 72 7.45 11.83 -10.23
C ASP A 72 6.75 10.68 -10.96
N PHE A 73 6.60 9.52 -10.31
CA PHE A 73 5.86 8.38 -10.88
C PHE A 73 4.39 8.73 -11.14
N HIS A 74 3.76 9.48 -10.24
CA HIS A 74 2.38 9.92 -10.40
C HIS A 74 2.23 10.92 -11.55
N THR A 75 3.15 11.88 -11.66
CA THR A 75 3.19 12.84 -12.78
C THR A 75 3.37 12.13 -14.11
N PHE A 76 4.27 11.15 -14.15
CA PHE A 76 4.49 10.28 -15.30
C PHE A 76 3.23 9.49 -15.70
N ASP A 77 2.54 8.85 -14.74
CA ASP A 77 1.27 8.14 -15.01
C ASP A 77 0.20 9.07 -15.60
N LEU A 78 0.05 10.27 -15.04
CA LEU A 78 -0.88 11.27 -15.55
C LEU A 78 -0.53 11.67 -16.99
N GLN A 79 0.75 11.94 -17.29
CA GLN A 79 1.17 12.30 -18.63
C GLN A 79 0.89 11.18 -19.64
N MET A 80 1.18 9.92 -19.28
CA MET A 80 0.92 8.75 -20.12
C MET A 80 -0.58 8.56 -20.43
N ARG A 81 -1.47 9.00 -19.53
CA ARG A 81 -2.94 8.92 -19.72
C ARG A 81 -3.51 10.10 -20.48
N VAL A 82 -2.99 11.31 -20.26
CA VAL A 82 -3.57 12.55 -20.79
C VAL A 82 -3.08 12.87 -22.21
N ARG A 83 -1.80 12.64 -22.52
CA ARG A 83 -1.28 12.99 -23.85
C ARG A 83 -1.80 12.02 -24.90
N PRO A 84 -2.39 12.51 -26.01
CA PRO A 84 -2.91 11.66 -27.06
C PRO A 84 -1.79 10.82 -27.67
N SER A 85 -1.80 9.52 -27.38
CA SER A 85 -0.87 8.51 -27.87
C SER A 85 -1.58 7.17 -28.01
N THR A 86 -0.97 6.24 -28.75
CA THR A 86 -1.45 4.85 -28.81
C THR A 86 -1.50 4.21 -27.42
N PHE A 87 -0.58 4.59 -26.53
CA PHE A 87 -0.47 4.10 -25.16
C PHE A 87 -1.59 4.60 -24.24
N ALA A 88 -2.05 5.85 -24.40
CA ALA A 88 -3.06 6.45 -23.51
C ALA A 88 -4.35 5.62 -23.43
N LYS A 89 -4.78 5.03 -24.56
CA LYS A 89 -5.96 4.14 -24.61
C LYS A 89 -5.75 2.85 -23.82
N VAL A 90 -4.52 2.33 -23.80
CA VAL A 90 -4.18 1.06 -23.13
C VAL A 90 -3.88 1.28 -21.65
N MET A 91 -3.42 2.47 -21.26
CA MET A 91 -3.14 2.84 -19.87
C MET A 91 -4.34 2.71 -18.93
N VAL A 92 -5.59 2.69 -19.45
CA VAL A 92 -6.79 2.36 -18.64
C VAL A 92 -6.71 0.97 -17.99
N THR A 93 -5.98 0.05 -18.61
CA THR A 93 -5.79 -1.33 -18.10
C THR A 93 -4.64 -1.44 -17.11
N VAL A 94 -3.80 -0.41 -16.99
CA VAL A 94 -2.67 -0.35 -16.08
C VAL A 94 -3.08 0.40 -14.82
N ALA A 95 -3.19 -0.30 -13.69
CA ALA A 95 -3.47 0.33 -12.40
C ALA A 95 -2.19 0.98 -11.86
N PHE A 96 -2.28 2.26 -11.46
CA PHE A 96 -1.18 2.95 -10.78
C PHE A 96 -0.96 2.38 -9.37
N ALA A 97 0.26 2.57 -8.85
CA ALA A 97 0.62 2.16 -7.50
C ALA A 97 -0.30 2.80 -6.44
N PRO A 98 -0.76 2.06 -5.39
CA PRO A 98 -1.69 2.58 -4.41
C PRO A 98 -1.15 3.78 -3.61
N SER A 99 -1.99 4.81 -3.46
CA SER A 99 -1.72 5.91 -2.54
C SER A 99 -1.96 5.48 -1.08
N HIS A 100 -0.92 4.99 -0.42
CA HIS A 100 -0.95 4.72 1.02
C HIS A 100 -1.01 6.03 1.83
N LYS A 101 -2.20 6.59 1.99
CA LYS A 101 -2.46 7.65 2.96
C LYS A 101 -2.66 7.01 4.34
N VAL A 102 -1.59 6.55 4.98
CA VAL A 102 -1.70 6.11 6.37
C VAL A 102 -2.04 7.34 7.21
N ARG A 103 -3.22 7.30 7.87
CA ARG A 103 -3.66 8.32 8.84
C ARG A 103 -2.82 8.25 10.12
N ALA A 104 -1.52 8.40 10.01
CA ALA A 104 -0.64 8.61 11.17
C ALA A 104 -0.78 10.07 11.62
N LEU A 105 -0.76 10.30 12.94
CA LEU A 105 -0.87 11.64 13.55
C LEU A 105 0.19 12.62 13.06
N PHE A 106 1.35 12.10 12.65
CA PHE A 106 2.51 12.85 12.19
C PHE A 106 2.88 12.54 10.72
N HIS A 107 1.89 12.12 9.91
CA HIS A 107 2.07 11.74 8.49
C HIS A 107 3.03 10.55 8.23
N GLN A 108 3.22 10.25 6.93
CA GLN A 108 3.52 8.95 6.30
C GLN A 108 4.44 8.01 7.09
N ASP A 109 4.11 6.72 7.04
CA ASP A 109 4.99 5.65 7.51
C ASP A 109 6.33 5.74 6.76
N GLN A 110 7.37 6.27 7.40
CA GLN A 110 8.75 6.33 6.88
C GLN A 110 9.56 5.10 7.28
N SER A 111 8.90 4.01 7.70
CA SER A 111 9.62 2.79 8.02
C SER A 111 10.27 2.19 6.77
N ALA A 112 11.42 1.54 6.97
CA ALA A 112 12.07 0.77 5.91
C ALA A 112 11.12 -0.27 5.28
N ARG A 113 10.21 -0.86 6.06
CA ARG A 113 9.19 -1.79 5.58
C ARG A 113 8.21 -1.12 4.61
N PHE A 114 7.82 0.12 4.88
CA PHE A 114 6.96 0.88 3.98
C PHE A 114 7.67 1.23 2.68
N PHE A 115 8.90 1.72 2.76
CA PHE A 115 9.70 2.03 1.58
C PHE A 115 9.91 0.79 0.71
N GLU A 116 10.20 -0.37 1.30
CA GLU A 116 10.36 -1.61 0.56
C GLU A 116 9.05 -2.08 -0.09
N LYS A 117 7.92 -1.96 0.63
CA LYS A 117 6.60 -2.25 0.05
C LYS A 117 6.32 -1.33 -1.14
N ARG A 118 6.54 -0.04 -0.99
CA ARG A 118 6.31 0.95 -2.06
C ARG A 118 7.24 0.73 -3.24
N ARG A 119 8.52 0.40 -3.01
CA ARG A 119 9.47 0.02 -4.04
C ARG A 119 8.93 -1.12 -4.90
N LYS A 120 8.44 -2.20 -4.28
CA LYS A 120 7.84 -3.34 -4.98
C LYS A 120 6.61 -2.95 -5.81
N GLU A 121 5.76 -2.08 -5.26
CA GLU A 121 4.57 -1.60 -5.98
C GLU A 121 4.93 -0.73 -7.20
N LEU A 122 5.94 0.14 -7.08
CA LEU A 122 6.45 0.96 -8.18
C LEU A 122 7.15 0.10 -9.25
N ASP A 123 7.93 -0.90 -8.83
CA ASP A 123 8.53 -1.88 -9.74
C ASP A 123 7.45 -2.60 -10.54
N TYR A 124 6.45 -3.15 -9.86
CA TYR A 124 5.33 -3.85 -10.49
C TYR A 124 4.57 -2.96 -11.48
N TYR A 125 4.36 -1.68 -11.14
CA TYR A 125 3.76 -0.70 -12.05
C TYR A 125 4.59 -0.51 -13.32
N LEU A 126 5.91 -0.32 -13.21
CA LEU A 126 6.78 -0.21 -14.39
C LEU A 126 6.81 -1.50 -15.22
N GLN A 127 6.86 -2.67 -14.58
CA GLN A 127 6.79 -3.95 -15.31
C GLN A 127 5.52 -4.03 -16.16
N ARG A 128 4.37 -3.57 -15.63
CA ARG A 128 3.11 -3.54 -16.39
C ARG A 128 3.12 -2.57 -17.56
N ILE A 129 3.79 -1.43 -17.41
CA ILE A 129 3.98 -0.51 -18.54
C ILE A 129 4.80 -1.16 -19.63
N LEU A 130 5.88 -1.88 -19.28
CA LEU A 130 6.72 -2.58 -20.26
C LEU A 130 6.01 -3.73 -21.00
N LEU A 131 4.82 -4.15 -20.55
CA LEU A 131 3.96 -5.08 -21.29
C LEU A 131 3.21 -4.40 -22.45
N LEU A 132 3.19 -3.08 -22.51
CA LEU A 132 2.61 -2.34 -23.63
C LEU A 132 3.52 -2.50 -24.85
N SER A 133 2.95 -2.99 -25.96
CA SER A 133 3.68 -3.18 -27.22
C SER A 133 4.43 -1.91 -27.64
N ASP A 134 5.70 -2.07 -28.01
CA ASP A 134 6.59 -1.02 -28.52
C ASP A 134 6.91 0.14 -27.57
N VAL A 135 6.40 0.15 -26.33
CA VAL A 135 6.56 1.31 -25.41
C VAL A 135 8.02 1.67 -25.15
N GLY A 136 8.90 0.67 -25.15
CA GLY A 136 10.35 0.81 -24.94
C GLY A 136 11.17 0.80 -26.23
N ASP A 137 10.55 0.75 -27.42
CA ASP A 137 11.25 0.75 -28.70
C ASP A 137 11.60 2.18 -29.16
N PHE A 138 12.61 2.75 -28.53
CA PHE A 138 13.07 4.11 -28.84
C PHE A 138 13.94 4.21 -30.10
N VAL A 139 14.44 3.09 -30.62
CA VAL A 139 15.31 3.08 -31.81
C VAL A 139 14.46 3.15 -33.07
N SER A 140 13.36 2.39 -33.12
CA SER A 140 12.47 2.37 -34.29
C SER A 140 11.58 3.60 -34.41
N GLY A 141 11.44 4.42 -33.36
CA GLY A 141 10.54 5.58 -33.38
C GLY A 141 9.15 5.34 -32.79
N ASN A 142 8.83 4.09 -32.45
CA ASN A 142 7.48 3.70 -31.99
C ASN A 142 7.28 3.84 -30.48
N GLY A 143 8.38 4.00 -29.73
CA GLY A 143 8.38 4.11 -28.27
C GLY A 143 7.70 5.35 -27.70
N SER A 144 7.39 5.29 -26.41
CA SER A 144 6.78 6.40 -25.68
C SER A 144 7.82 7.49 -25.39
N SER A 145 7.60 8.69 -25.94
CA SER A 145 8.41 9.87 -25.62
C SER A 145 8.33 10.27 -24.15
N ILE A 146 7.17 10.07 -23.52
CA ILE A 146 6.96 10.35 -22.09
C ILE A 146 7.77 9.37 -21.23
N LEU A 147 7.82 8.08 -21.62
CA LEU A 147 8.66 7.11 -20.93
C LEU A 147 10.14 7.45 -21.11
N ALA A 148 10.56 7.78 -22.34
CA ALA A 148 11.92 8.18 -22.65
C ALA A 148 12.37 9.40 -21.84
N GLU A 149 11.52 10.43 -21.73
CA GLU A 149 11.78 11.61 -20.91
C GLU A 149 11.86 11.26 -19.42
N PHE A 150 10.90 10.47 -18.92
CA PHE A 150 10.86 10.05 -17.52
C PHE A 150 12.15 9.31 -17.12
N ILE A 151 12.64 8.41 -17.98
CA ILE A 151 13.85 7.61 -17.72
C ILE A 151 15.16 8.28 -18.18
N ARG A 152 15.09 9.47 -18.77
CA ARG A 152 16.23 10.18 -19.39
C ARG A 152 16.95 9.34 -20.45
N ALA A 153 16.19 8.61 -21.27
CA ALA A 153 16.74 7.76 -22.32
C ALA A 153 17.59 8.53 -23.34
N GLY A 154 17.29 9.81 -23.58
CA GLY A 154 18.04 10.65 -24.53
C GLY A 154 19.50 10.89 -24.15
N ASP A 155 19.84 10.79 -22.87
CA ASP A 155 21.21 10.98 -22.39
C ASP A 155 22.08 9.72 -22.60
N HIS A 156 21.45 8.56 -22.83
CA HIS A 156 22.10 7.25 -22.78
C HIS A 156 21.92 6.40 -24.04
N ILE A 157 20.83 6.58 -24.79
CA ILE A 157 20.54 5.80 -25.99
C ILE A 157 20.90 6.63 -27.23
N PRO A 158 22.01 6.30 -27.93
CA PRO A 158 22.35 6.97 -29.18
C PRO A 158 21.27 6.75 -30.25
N ASN A 159 21.04 7.77 -31.07
CA ASN A 159 20.03 7.78 -32.15
C ASN A 159 18.59 7.58 -31.67
N LEU A 160 18.25 8.07 -30.47
CA LEU A 160 16.88 8.09 -29.97
C LEU A 160 15.95 8.78 -30.98
N ARG A 161 15.09 8.00 -31.63
CA ARG A 161 14.04 8.53 -32.51
C ARG A 161 12.79 8.63 -31.66
N LEU A 162 12.48 9.83 -31.18
CA LEU A 162 11.17 10.09 -30.61
C LEU A 162 10.28 10.58 -31.75
N SER A 163 9.14 9.93 -31.93
CA SER A 163 8.11 10.42 -32.85
C SER A 163 7.65 11.80 -32.35
N ASN A 164 8.14 12.86 -32.98
CA ASN A 164 7.79 14.24 -32.66
C ASN A 164 6.35 14.50 -33.08
N ALA A 165 5.39 14.11 -32.25
CA ALA A 165 4.07 14.70 -32.26
C ALA A 165 4.19 16.11 -31.63
N SER A 166 4.65 17.04 -32.47
CA SER A 166 4.48 18.50 -32.39
C SER A 166 5.09 19.24 -31.19
N THR A 167 6.12 20.01 -31.52
CA THR A 167 6.55 21.25 -30.88
C THR A 167 5.41 22.25 -30.71
N ALA A 168 5.21 22.75 -29.49
CA ALA A 168 4.71 24.09 -29.22
C ALA A 168 5.28 24.57 -27.88
N ASP A 169 6.38 25.31 -28.04
CA ASP A 169 6.87 26.45 -27.28
C ASP A 169 6.94 26.50 -25.75
N SER A 170 8.01 27.16 -25.34
CA SER A 170 8.50 27.34 -23.99
C SER A 170 7.63 28.27 -23.14
N SER A 171 7.84 28.16 -21.82
CA SER A 171 7.55 29.15 -20.79
C SER A 171 6.09 29.49 -20.51
N HIS A 172 5.47 28.79 -19.54
CA HIS A 172 4.58 29.44 -18.56
C HIS A 172 4.43 28.59 -17.29
N GLY A 173 4.90 29.18 -16.19
CA GLY A 173 4.23 29.23 -14.88
C GLY A 173 3.70 27.93 -14.28
N LEU A 174 4.32 27.54 -13.17
CA LEU A 174 3.69 26.84 -12.05
C LEU A 174 2.31 27.46 -11.75
N ARG A 175 1.25 26.88 -12.30
CA ARG A 175 -0.11 27.07 -11.80
C ARG A 175 -0.60 25.76 -11.22
N GLN A 176 -0.49 25.76 -9.91
CA GLN A 176 -1.15 24.90 -8.94
C GLN A 176 -2.63 24.73 -9.33
N LEU A 177 -2.97 23.61 -9.96
CA LEU A 177 -4.37 23.24 -10.19
C LEU A 177 -4.90 22.61 -8.91
N HIS A 178 -5.47 23.46 -8.06
CA HIS A 178 -6.39 23.07 -7.00
C HIS A 178 -7.68 22.60 -7.68
N VAL A 179 -7.84 21.29 -7.83
CA VAL A 179 -9.12 20.70 -8.26
C VAL A 179 -9.74 20.01 -7.04
N ASP A 180 -10.71 20.70 -6.44
CA ASP A 180 -11.64 20.16 -5.48
C ASP A 180 -12.50 19.07 -6.14
N LEU A 181 -12.08 17.81 -6.01
CA LEU A 181 -12.98 16.69 -6.21
C LEU A 181 -13.68 16.38 -4.87
N ARG A 182 -14.81 17.07 -4.64
CA ARG A 182 -15.86 16.59 -3.73
C ARG A 182 -16.34 15.23 -4.24
N SER A 183 -15.84 14.17 -3.63
CA SER A 183 -16.47 12.84 -3.71
C SER A 183 -16.98 12.47 -2.32
N THR A 184 -18.27 12.72 -2.16
CA THR A 184 -19.09 12.32 -1.02
C THR A 184 -19.16 10.80 -0.94
N TYR A 185 -18.46 10.20 0.01
CA TYR A 185 -18.84 8.89 0.56
C TYR A 185 -18.40 8.77 2.02
N SER A 186 -19.39 8.77 2.90
CA SER A 186 -19.25 8.47 4.33
C SER A 186 -19.53 6.98 4.54
N PRO A 187 -18.73 6.26 5.36
CA PRO A 187 -19.29 5.19 6.17
C PRO A 187 -18.94 5.29 7.67
N PRO A 188 -19.75 4.64 8.55
CA PRO A 188 -19.94 4.98 9.96
C PRO A 188 -18.87 4.39 10.92
N PRO A 189 -18.85 4.78 12.21
CA PRO A 189 -17.75 4.45 13.14
C PRO A 189 -17.85 3.01 13.68
N PRO A 190 -16.77 2.50 14.28
CA PRO A 190 -16.84 2.07 15.69
C PRO A 190 -15.58 2.53 16.46
N LYS A 191 -15.62 3.02 17.71
CA LYS A 191 -16.10 2.43 18.97
C LYS A 191 -15.51 1.03 19.29
N GLU A 192 -14.44 1.09 20.07
CA GLU A 192 -14.19 0.35 21.33
C GLU A 192 -14.11 -1.20 21.38
N TYR A 193 -12.91 -1.59 21.83
CA TYR A 193 -12.41 -2.77 22.57
C TYR A 193 -12.23 -4.17 21.92
N ASP A 194 -11.08 -4.74 22.34
CA ASP A 194 -10.53 -6.12 22.35
C ASP A 194 -9.77 -6.80 21.18
N VAL A 195 -8.43 -6.80 21.35
CA VAL A 195 -7.39 -7.88 21.34
C VAL A 195 -7.43 -9.00 20.26
N PRO A 196 -6.26 -9.40 19.67
CA PRO A 196 -6.18 -9.90 18.31
C PRO A 196 -6.45 -11.42 18.23
N ALA A 197 -7.67 -11.77 17.85
CA ALA A 197 -7.88 -12.96 17.03
C ALA A 197 -7.43 -12.63 15.59
N LYS A 198 -6.90 -13.61 14.85
CA LYS A 198 -6.61 -13.56 13.40
C LYS A 198 -7.46 -12.49 12.71
N THR A 199 -6.82 -11.53 12.03
CA THR A 199 -7.54 -10.33 11.62
C THR A 199 -8.81 -10.73 10.88
N ARG A 200 -9.95 -10.10 11.15
CA ARG A 200 -11.23 -10.38 10.47
C ARG A 200 -11.09 -10.49 8.94
N LYS A 201 -10.09 -9.81 8.39
CA LYS A 201 -9.66 -9.88 6.99
C LYS A 201 -9.07 -11.25 6.62
N GLU A 202 -8.17 -11.80 7.43
CA GLU A 202 -7.65 -13.17 7.30
C GLU A 202 -8.77 -14.21 7.32
N CYS A 203 -9.71 -14.14 8.27
CA CYS A 203 -10.82 -15.11 8.30
C CYS A 203 -11.70 -15.04 7.05
N LYS A 204 -11.87 -13.86 6.45
CA LYS A 204 -12.60 -13.71 5.19
C LYS A 204 -11.82 -14.26 4.00
N GLN A 205 -10.50 -14.05 3.98
CA GLN A 205 -9.62 -14.56 2.93
C GLN A 205 -9.53 -16.09 2.99
N GLU A 206 -9.34 -16.67 4.18
CA GLU A 206 -9.32 -18.14 4.39
C GLU A 206 -10.61 -18.79 3.84
N ILE A 207 -11.79 -18.19 4.11
CA ILE A 207 -13.07 -18.68 3.59
C ILE A 207 -13.14 -18.60 2.05
N GLU A 208 -12.64 -17.51 1.46
CA GLU A 208 -12.63 -17.32 0.02
C GLU A 208 -11.73 -18.34 -0.67
N ASP A 209 -10.49 -18.49 -0.19
CA ASP A 209 -9.49 -19.39 -0.77
C ASP A 209 -9.97 -20.85 -0.72
N GLU A 210 -10.52 -21.31 0.41
CA GLU A 210 -11.02 -22.69 0.56
C GLU A 210 -12.29 -22.98 -0.26
N LEU A 211 -13.23 -22.02 -0.34
CA LEU A 211 -14.42 -22.19 -1.17
C LEU A 211 -14.07 -22.26 -2.66
N VAL A 212 -13.10 -21.45 -3.09
CA VAL A 212 -12.59 -21.49 -4.46
C VAL A 212 -11.83 -22.79 -4.72
N ALA A 213 -11.03 -23.28 -3.76
CA ALA A 213 -10.28 -24.53 -3.91
C ALA A 213 -11.18 -25.77 -4.04
N ARG A 214 -12.28 -25.84 -3.28
CA ARG A 214 -13.16 -27.02 -3.25
C ARG A 214 -14.31 -26.98 -4.27
N GLY A 215 -14.91 -25.81 -4.47
CA GLY A 215 -16.14 -25.66 -5.27
C GLY A 215 -16.03 -24.63 -6.39
N GLY A 216 -14.83 -24.08 -6.63
CA GLY A 216 -14.59 -23.05 -7.61
C GLY A 216 -15.22 -21.70 -7.28
N GLU A 217 -15.07 -20.74 -8.19
CA GLU A 217 -15.53 -19.36 -7.99
C GLU A 217 -17.07 -19.26 -7.82
N ASN A 218 -17.82 -20.21 -8.37
CA ASN A 218 -19.28 -20.25 -8.28
C ASN A 218 -19.77 -20.58 -6.87
N ALA A 219 -19.13 -21.53 -6.17
CA ALA A 219 -19.46 -21.84 -4.78
C ALA A 219 -19.20 -20.64 -3.86
N PHE A 220 -18.07 -19.95 -4.07
CA PHE A 220 -17.76 -18.72 -3.34
C PHE A 220 -18.79 -17.61 -3.61
N LYS A 221 -19.17 -17.39 -4.88
CA LYS A 221 -20.20 -16.39 -5.25
C LYS A 221 -21.54 -16.68 -4.58
N LEU A 222 -21.97 -17.95 -4.55
CA LEU A 222 -23.22 -18.37 -3.91
C LEU A 222 -23.17 -18.16 -2.40
N PHE A 223 -22.09 -18.62 -1.74
CA PHE A 223 -21.87 -18.39 -0.31
C PHE A 223 -21.87 -16.90 0.02
N ARG A 224 -21.14 -16.08 -0.76
CA ARG A 224 -21.06 -14.63 -0.58
C ARG A 224 -22.42 -13.95 -0.73
N LYS A 225 -23.28 -14.43 -1.64
CA LYS A 225 -24.66 -13.95 -1.80
C LYS A 225 -25.48 -14.24 -0.54
N ARG A 226 -25.47 -15.48 -0.06
CA ARG A 226 -26.20 -15.89 1.16
C ARG A 226 -25.69 -15.20 2.42
N ALA A 227 -24.37 -15.08 2.57
CA ALA A 227 -23.74 -14.35 3.66
C ALA A 227 -24.08 -12.85 3.67
N LYS A 228 -24.35 -12.25 2.50
CA LYS A 228 -24.85 -10.86 2.42
C LYS A 228 -26.31 -10.76 2.86
N THR A 229 -27.17 -11.71 2.47
CA THR A 229 -28.57 -11.76 2.92
C THR A 229 -28.63 -11.91 4.43
N PHE A 230 -27.90 -12.86 5.00
CA PHE A 230 -27.79 -13.06 6.46
C PHE A 230 -27.44 -11.76 7.20
N ARG A 231 -26.51 -10.96 6.67
CA ARG A 231 -26.08 -9.70 7.30
C ARG A 231 -27.09 -8.56 7.20
N LYS A 232 -28.00 -8.62 6.23
CA LYS A 232 -28.99 -7.58 5.94
C LYS A 232 -30.35 -7.85 6.61
N GLU A 233 -30.60 -9.09 6.99
CA GLU A 233 -31.86 -9.49 7.60
C GLU A 233 -32.02 -8.84 8.99
N ASN A 234 -33.24 -8.38 9.29
CA ASN A 234 -33.56 -7.77 10.58
C ASN A 234 -33.78 -8.81 11.68
N ASP A 235 -34.30 -10.00 11.33
CA ASP A 235 -34.45 -11.11 12.26
C ASP A 235 -33.18 -11.97 12.27
N SER A 236 -32.33 -11.73 13.28
CA SER A 236 -31.04 -12.42 13.44
C SER A 236 -31.18 -13.94 13.61
N LEU A 237 -32.25 -14.41 14.30
CA LEU A 237 -32.46 -15.83 14.61
C LEU A 237 -32.96 -16.60 13.40
N HIS A 238 -33.95 -16.06 12.70
CA HIS A 238 -34.45 -16.64 11.46
C HIS A 238 -33.34 -16.70 10.41
N ALA A 239 -32.61 -15.59 10.22
CA ALA A 239 -31.49 -15.53 9.29
C ALA A 239 -30.39 -16.55 9.61
N ALA A 240 -30.05 -16.73 10.90
CA ALA A 240 -29.04 -17.70 11.33
C ALA A 240 -29.48 -19.14 11.02
N THR A 241 -30.75 -19.46 11.29
CA THR A 241 -31.32 -20.78 11.03
C THR A 241 -31.29 -21.10 9.53
N GLU A 242 -31.75 -20.18 8.68
CA GLU A 242 -31.71 -20.34 7.22
C GLU A 242 -30.27 -20.44 6.68
N PHE A 243 -29.35 -19.64 7.24
CA PHE A 243 -27.96 -19.64 6.80
C PHE A 243 -27.24 -20.94 7.16
N VAL A 244 -27.45 -21.46 8.37
CA VAL A 244 -26.90 -22.76 8.80
C VAL A 244 -27.50 -23.89 7.98
N ALA A 245 -28.82 -23.88 7.73
CA ALA A 245 -29.48 -24.85 6.87
C ALA A 245 -28.90 -24.84 5.45
N PHE A 246 -28.67 -23.65 4.88
CA PHE A 246 -28.00 -23.51 3.59
C PHE A 246 -26.60 -24.12 3.61
N VAL A 247 -25.76 -23.76 4.59
CA VAL A 247 -24.37 -24.26 4.67
C VAL A 247 -24.35 -25.79 4.81
N ASN A 248 -25.18 -26.36 5.69
CA ASN A 248 -25.27 -27.82 5.87
C ASN A 248 -25.86 -28.54 4.65
N SER A 249 -26.67 -27.87 3.82
CA SER A 249 -27.22 -28.46 2.58
C SER A 249 -26.21 -28.48 1.42
N GLN A 250 -25.23 -27.57 1.42
CA GLN A 250 -24.30 -27.38 0.31
C GLN A 250 -22.95 -28.06 0.54
N TYR A 251 -22.60 -28.34 1.79
CA TYR A 251 -21.28 -28.79 2.19
C TYR A 251 -21.36 -29.99 3.12
N ASP A 252 -20.33 -30.82 3.12
CA ASP A 252 -20.19 -31.89 4.09
C ASP A 252 -20.13 -31.33 5.52
N ARG A 253 -20.47 -32.18 6.51
CA ARG A 253 -20.60 -31.77 7.91
C ARG A 253 -19.33 -31.14 8.49
N GLU A 254 -18.16 -31.64 8.13
CA GLU A 254 -16.88 -31.14 8.66
C GLU A 254 -16.56 -29.76 8.07
N PHE A 255 -16.72 -29.62 6.76
CA PHE A 255 -16.48 -28.35 6.09
C PHE A 255 -17.52 -27.29 6.43
N ALA A 256 -18.79 -27.68 6.58
CA ALA A 256 -19.87 -26.82 7.06
C ALA A 256 -19.54 -26.23 8.45
N MET A 257 -19.10 -27.07 9.39
CA MET A 257 -18.67 -26.61 10.72
C MET A 257 -17.46 -25.68 10.64
N TRP A 258 -16.44 -26.03 9.88
CA TRP A 258 -15.27 -25.17 9.65
C TRP A 258 -15.68 -23.79 9.11
N LEU A 259 -16.57 -23.77 8.12
CA LEU A 259 -17.05 -22.57 7.45
C LEU A 259 -17.86 -21.69 8.41
N LEU A 260 -18.75 -22.29 9.21
CA LEU A 260 -19.54 -21.59 10.22
C LEU A 260 -18.66 -20.96 11.30
N THR A 261 -17.66 -21.69 11.80
CA THR A 261 -16.71 -21.19 12.80
C THR A 261 -15.90 -20.00 12.27
N ARG A 262 -15.38 -20.09 11.04
CA ARG A 262 -14.66 -18.97 10.42
C ARG A 262 -15.56 -17.80 10.09
N PHE A 263 -16.78 -18.08 9.65
CA PHE A 263 -17.76 -17.04 9.37
C PHE A 263 -18.17 -16.29 10.64
N TYR A 264 -18.36 -17.00 11.76
CA TYR A 264 -18.62 -16.42 13.08
C TYR A 264 -17.57 -15.38 13.46
N HIS A 265 -16.28 -15.69 13.30
CA HIS A 265 -15.18 -14.74 13.54
C HIS A 265 -15.12 -13.58 12.53
N SER A 266 -15.79 -13.71 11.37
CA SER A 266 -15.89 -12.66 10.37
C SER A 266 -17.02 -11.64 10.64
N LEU A 267 -17.93 -11.93 11.59
CA LEU A 267 -19.08 -11.09 11.90
C LEU A 267 -18.71 -9.94 12.84
N ARG A 268 -19.45 -8.83 12.70
CA ARG A 268 -19.25 -7.62 13.54
C ARG A 268 -20.40 -7.44 14.52
N ASN A 269 -21.63 -7.67 14.07
CA ASN A 269 -22.82 -7.61 14.91
C ASN A 269 -22.78 -8.76 15.94
N GLU A 270 -22.99 -8.44 17.21
CA GLU A 270 -23.02 -9.39 18.33
C GLU A 270 -24.29 -10.23 18.33
N GLU A 271 -25.41 -9.64 17.96
CA GLU A 271 -26.71 -10.32 17.90
C GLU A 271 -26.69 -11.41 16.83
N GLN A 272 -26.20 -11.08 15.63
CA GLN A 272 -25.98 -12.06 14.55
C GLN A 272 -24.95 -13.14 14.94
N ARG A 273 -23.94 -12.80 15.75
CA ARG A 273 -22.97 -13.79 16.27
C ARG A 273 -23.63 -14.75 17.25
N ALA A 274 -24.40 -14.23 18.20
CA ALA A 274 -25.13 -15.02 19.18
C ALA A 274 -26.15 -15.94 18.49
N ALA A 275 -26.93 -15.41 17.55
CA ALA A 275 -27.89 -16.17 16.76
C ALA A 275 -27.22 -17.29 15.93
N LEU A 276 -26.08 -16.99 15.28
CA LEU A 276 -25.31 -17.99 14.54
C LEU A 276 -24.70 -19.06 15.45
N SER A 277 -24.24 -18.68 16.65
CA SER A 277 -23.72 -19.61 17.65
C SER A 277 -24.79 -20.58 18.13
N ALA A 278 -26.01 -20.06 18.39
CA ALA A 278 -27.16 -20.84 18.82
C ALA A 278 -27.65 -21.79 17.71
N ALA A 279 -27.81 -21.29 16.48
CA ALA A 279 -28.29 -22.09 15.35
C ALA A 279 -27.25 -23.10 14.83
N GLY A 280 -25.96 -22.72 14.85
CA GLY A 280 -24.85 -23.51 14.31
C GLY A 280 -24.27 -24.53 15.29
N GLY A 281 -24.76 -24.59 16.53
CA GLY A 281 -24.26 -25.53 17.54
C GLY A 281 -22.77 -25.35 17.86
N LEU A 282 -22.25 -24.12 17.73
CA LEU A 282 -20.86 -23.78 18.04
C LEU A 282 -20.66 -23.80 19.57
N ARG A 283 -20.49 -24.98 20.17
CA ARG A 283 -20.27 -25.14 21.61
C ARG A 283 -18.92 -24.55 22.04
N GLU A 284 -18.88 -24.01 23.26
CA GLU A 284 -17.72 -23.40 23.95
C GLU A 284 -16.44 -24.26 24.04
N GLU A 285 -16.46 -25.53 23.61
CA GLU A 285 -15.33 -26.47 23.78
C GLU A 285 -14.04 -26.06 23.04
N GLU A 286 -14.13 -25.27 21.96
CA GLU A 286 -12.93 -24.70 21.31
C GLU A 286 -12.27 -23.55 22.11
N GLN A 287 -12.97 -22.96 23.09
CA GLN A 287 -12.32 -22.01 24.03
C GLN A 287 -11.41 -22.74 25.04
N VAL A 288 -11.70 -24.01 25.35
CA VAL A 288 -10.90 -24.84 26.28
C VAL A 288 -9.64 -25.36 25.58
N ALA A 289 -9.74 -25.81 24.32
CA ALA A 289 -8.57 -26.20 23.52
C ALA A 289 -7.53 -25.07 23.42
N ARG A 290 -8.01 -23.81 23.31
CA ARG A 290 -7.13 -22.61 23.33
C ARG A 290 -6.63 -22.21 24.71
N ARG A 291 -7.31 -22.54 25.81
CA ARG A 291 -6.78 -22.36 27.17
C ARG A 291 -5.62 -23.32 27.45
N SER A 292 -5.72 -24.56 26.98
CA SER A 292 -4.66 -25.58 27.11
C SER A 292 -3.41 -25.27 26.26
N GLU A 293 -3.59 -24.75 25.04
CA GLU A 293 -2.50 -24.27 24.18
C GLU A 293 -1.78 -23.03 24.78
N LYS A 294 -2.53 -22.14 25.43
CA LYS A 294 -1.97 -20.97 26.16
C LYS A 294 -1.17 -21.38 27.39
N LEU A 295 -1.55 -22.48 28.07
CA LEU A 295 -0.83 -22.95 29.26
C LEU A 295 0.51 -23.62 28.88
N ARG A 296 0.55 -24.37 27.78
CA ARG A 296 1.80 -25.00 27.27
C ARG A 296 2.82 -23.98 26.75
N ARG A 297 2.39 -22.90 26.10
CA ARG A 297 3.31 -21.84 25.64
C ARG A 297 3.92 -21.04 26.78
N ARG A 298 3.20 -20.89 27.91
CA ARG A 298 3.72 -20.22 29.11
C ARG A 298 4.80 -21.01 29.86
N SER A 299 4.90 -22.32 29.65
CA SER A 299 5.89 -23.17 30.35
C SER A 299 7.23 -23.31 29.62
N VAL A 300 7.35 -22.87 28.36
CA VAL A 300 8.60 -22.96 27.59
C VAL A 300 9.44 -21.68 27.65
N ASP A 301 8.85 -20.54 28.06
CA ASP A 301 9.55 -19.25 28.17
C ASP A 301 10.16 -18.97 29.57
N MET A 302 10.25 -19.97 30.45
CA MET A 302 10.86 -19.85 31.78
C MET A 302 12.32 -20.31 31.79
N LEU A 303 13.15 -19.74 30.90
CA LEU A 303 14.60 -19.66 31.11
C LEU A 303 15.03 -18.19 31.10
N PRO A 304 15.82 -17.75 32.09
CA PRO A 304 16.16 -16.34 32.24
C PRO A 304 17.32 -15.96 31.31
N MET A 305 17.24 -14.80 30.65
CA MET A 305 18.17 -13.67 30.84
C MET A 305 18.01 -12.56 29.77
N SER A 306 18.07 -11.33 30.29
CA SER A 306 18.43 -10.03 29.66
C SER A 306 17.32 -9.06 29.21
N PRO A 307 17.55 -7.73 29.37
CA PRO A 307 16.64 -6.87 30.13
C PRO A 307 15.68 -6.02 29.29
N LEU A 308 14.51 -5.74 29.88
CA LEU A 308 13.52 -4.69 29.59
C LEU A 308 13.47 -4.17 28.14
N ALA A 309 12.64 -4.82 27.32
CA ALA A 309 12.03 -4.14 26.18
C ALA A 309 11.09 -3.04 26.72
N THR A 310 11.53 -1.79 26.64
CA THR A 310 10.69 -0.63 26.93
C THR A 310 9.54 -0.58 25.92
N HIS A 311 8.32 -0.68 26.42
CA HIS A 311 7.12 -0.60 25.60
C HIS A 311 7.05 0.77 24.92
N LYS A 312 7.33 0.84 23.62
CA LYS A 312 7.23 2.08 22.83
C LYS A 312 5.76 2.49 22.71
N PRO A 313 5.37 3.70 23.13
CA PRO A 313 3.99 4.14 23.05
C PRO A 313 3.52 4.22 21.59
N THR A 314 2.27 3.87 21.33
CA THR A 314 1.69 3.97 19.98
C THR A 314 0.99 5.31 19.75
N SER A 315 0.77 5.70 18.48
CA SER A 315 -0.06 6.87 18.14
C SER A 315 -1.45 6.84 18.76
N LYS A 316 -2.01 5.63 18.92
CA LYS A 316 -3.32 5.42 19.54
C LYS A 316 -3.27 5.74 21.05
N GLU A 317 -2.22 5.31 21.73
CA GLU A 317 -2.02 5.59 23.16
C GLU A 317 -1.78 7.07 23.42
N LEU A 318 -1.02 7.75 22.55
CA LEU A 318 -0.84 9.20 22.61
C LEU A 318 -2.18 9.93 22.51
N LEU A 319 -3.04 9.56 21.55
CA LEU A 319 -4.37 10.15 21.44
C LEU A 319 -5.27 9.86 22.62
N ALA A 320 -5.32 8.62 23.09
CA ALA A 320 -6.10 8.25 24.27
C ALA A 320 -5.64 9.05 25.50
N LYS A 321 -4.33 9.31 25.61
CA LYS A 321 -3.78 10.14 26.68
C LYS A 321 -4.21 11.60 26.54
N VAL A 322 -4.14 12.17 25.34
CA VAL A 322 -4.61 13.53 25.05
C VAL A 322 -6.11 13.67 25.32
N GLU A 323 -6.93 12.69 24.93
CA GLU A 323 -8.38 12.67 25.19
C GLU A 323 -8.68 12.64 26.69
N LYS A 324 -7.93 11.84 27.47
CA LYS A 324 -8.05 11.81 28.94
C LYS A 324 -7.65 13.15 29.57
N LEU A 325 -6.57 13.77 29.10
CA LEU A 325 -6.08 15.06 29.62
C LEU A 325 -6.93 16.25 29.19
N ALA A 326 -7.63 16.13 28.06
CA ALA A 326 -8.59 17.13 27.60
C ALA A 326 -9.91 17.08 28.38
N ALA A 327 -10.10 16.15 29.32
CA ALA A 327 -11.33 15.98 30.12
C ALA A 327 -12.62 15.95 29.28
N GLY A 328 -12.56 15.37 28.07
CA GLY A 328 -13.69 15.30 27.13
C GLY A 328 -13.84 16.51 26.20
N ASP A 329 -12.98 17.53 26.31
CA ASP A 329 -12.98 18.69 25.41
C ASP A 329 -12.50 18.29 24.00
N LYS A 330 -13.48 18.10 23.10
CA LYS A 330 -13.25 17.73 21.71
C LYS A 330 -12.48 18.79 20.93
N GLN A 331 -12.58 20.07 21.31
CA GLN A 331 -11.86 21.17 20.66
C GLN A 331 -10.35 21.05 20.90
N ARG A 332 -9.93 20.78 22.14
CA ARG A 332 -8.52 20.56 22.50
C ARG A 332 -7.93 19.36 21.79
N VAL A 333 -8.66 18.26 21.72
CA VAL A 333 -8.22 17.05 20.98
C VAL A 333 -8.09 17.34 19.49
N ALA A 334 -9.02 18.10 18.90
CA ALA A 334 -8.95 18.49 17.50
C ALA A 334 -7.81 19.49 17.22
N ALA A 335 -7.55 20.42 18.15
CA ALA A 335 -6.42 21.35 18.08
C ALA A 335 -5.09 20.60 18.14
N PHE A 336 -4.95 19.63 19.05
CA PHE A 336 -3.78 18.75 19.10
C PHE A 336 -3.58 17.99 17.80
N LYS A 337 -4.64 17.37 17.24
CA LYS A 337 -4.56 16.66 15.96
C LYS A 337 -4.10 17.57 14.82
N ARG A 338 -4.55 18.84 14.80
CA ARG A 338 -4.12 19.84 13.81
C ARG A 338 -2.65 20.21 14.01
N ALA A 339 -2.25 20.55 15.23
CA ALA A 339 -0.86 20.91 15.55
C ALA A 339 0.11 19.75 15.25
N ALA A 340 -0.22 18.52 15.64
CA ALA A 340 0.59 17.33 15.35
C ALA A 340 0.72 17.08 13.84
N LYS A 341 -0.36 17.33 13.09
CA LYS A 341 -0.37 17.24 11.63
C LYS A 341 0.50 18.32 10.99
N SER A 342 0.40 19.57 11.45
CA SER A 342 1.22 20.69 10.96
C SER A 342 2.70 20.49 11.29
N LEU A 343 3.04 19.99 12.48
CA LEU A 343 4.40 19.59 12.81
C LEU A 343 4.92 18.51 11.87
N GLY A 344 4.13 17.47 11.60
CA GLY A 344 4.49 16.40 10.67
C GLY A 344 4.60 16.82 9.20
N LYS A 345 4.11 18.01 8.84
CA LYS A 345 4.27 18.63 7.52
C LYS A 345 5.36 19.71 7.48
N GLU A 346 6.03 19.97 8.61
CA GLU A 346 6.94 21.11 8.75
C GLU A 346 6.27 22.48 8.53
N GLU A 347 4.92 22.55 8.62
CA GLU A 347 4.14 23.81 8.62
C GLU A 347 4.20 24.51 9.99
N MET A 348 4.59 23.77 11.03
CA MET A 348 4.77 24.24 12.40
C MET A 348 6.12 23.74 12.89
N SER A 349 6.89 24.62 13.52
CA SER A 349 8.20 24.28 14.08
C SER A 349 8.07 23.50 15.41
N THR A 350 9.11 22.74 15.75
CA THR A 350 9.18 22.04 17.05
C THR A 350 8.95 22.97 18.27
N PRO A 351 9.58 24.16 18.38
CA PRO A 351 9.32 25.06 19.52
C PRO A 351 7.88 25.59 19.57
N GLU A 352 7.26 25.90 18.42
CA GLU A 352 5.85 26.31 18.36
C GLU A 352 4.92 25.18 18.82
N PHE A 353 5.21 23.94 18.43
CA PHE A 353 4.45 22.77 18.88
C PHE A 353 4.60 22.55 20.39
N VAL A 354 5.80 22.71 20.93
CA VAL A 354 6.06 22.62 22.38
C VAL A 354 5.28 23.71 23.12
N GLN A 355 5.36 24.97 22.67
CA GLN A 355 4.62 26.08 23.26
C GLN A 355 3.10 25.84 23.21
N PHE A 356 2.58 25.32 22.09
CA PHE A 356 1.18 24.91 21.96
C PHE A 356 0.79 23.86 23.00
N LEU A 357 1.61 22.82 23.21
CA LEU A 357 1.32 21.79 24.20
C LEU A 357 1.32 22.34 25.63
N LEU A 358 2.31 23.17 25.97
CA LEU A 358 2.43 23.75 27.31
C LEU A 358 1.30 24.73 27.61
N SER A 359 0.88 25.55 26.64
CA SER A 359 -0.25 26.49 26.79
C SER A 359 -1.61 25.78 26.83
N THR A 360 -1.80 24.71 26.06
CA THR A 360 -3.11 24.03 25.94
C THR A 360 -3.37 23.04 27.07
N PHE A 361 -2.34 22.31 27.50
CA PHE A 361 -2.45 21.23 28.50
C PHE A 361 -1.78 21.58 29.82
N GLY A 362 -1.13 22.74 29.94
CA GLY A 362 -0.33 23.10 31.10
C GLY A 362 1.05 22.43 31.09
N GLU A 363 1.96 22.90 31.95
CA GLU A 363 3.36 22.48 31.91
C GLU A 363 3.55 20.98 32.17
N ARG A 364 2.90 20.46 33.22
CA ARG A 364 3.06 19.06 33.64
C ARG A 364 2.52 18.08 32.60
N ASP A 365 1.31 18.31 32.12
CA ASP A 365 0.65 17.41 31.18
C ASP A 365 1.13 17.62 29.74
N GLY A 366 1.47 18.85 29.36
CA GLY A 366 2.13 19.18 28.10
C GLY A 366 3.47 18.45 27.94
N ARG A 367 4.34 18.48 28.95
CA ARG A 367 5.61 17.72 28.94
C ARG A 367 5.39 16.21 28.84
N ARG A 368 4.33 15.69 29.47
CA ARG A 368 3.98 14.25 29.38
C ARG A 368 3.53 13.85 27.98
N ILE A 369 2.71 14.68 27.34
CA ILE A 369 2.29 14.50 25.94
C ILE A 369 3.50 14.60 25.01
N LEU A 370 4.39 15.57 25.24
CA LEU A 370 5.61 15.78 24.45
C LEU A 370 6.54 14.57 24.49
N LYS A 371 6.78 13.98 25.67
CA LYS A 371 7.57 12.76 25.83
C LYS A 371 6.98 11.58 25.05
N MET A 372 5.66 11.43 25.05
CA MET A 372 5.00 10.39 24.26
C MET A 372 5.06 10.70 22.76
N ALA A 373 4.91 11.97 22.35
CA ALA A 373 5.03 12.38 20.96
C ALA A 373 6.43 12.08 20.40
N ALA A 374 7.48 12.37 21.15
CA ALA A 374 8.87 12.10 20.77
C ALA A 374 9.16 10.61 20.47
N GLU A 375 8.41 9.69 21.10
CA GLU A 375 8.54 8.25 20.87
C GLU A 375 7.65 7.74 19.71
N VAL A 376 6.61 8.49 19.36
CA VAL A 376 5.61 8.12 18.34
C VAL A 376 5.95 8.69 16.96
N VAL A 377 6.65 9.81 16.89
CA VAL A 377 6.98 10.49 15.63
C VAL A 377 7.92 9.60 14.78
N PRO A 378 7.61 9.32 13.50
CA PRO A 378 8.43 8.45 12.67
C PRO A 378 9.74 9.10 12.19
N SER A 379 9.76 10.43 12.03
CA SER A 379 10.96 11.17 11.59
C SER A 379 11.99 11.22 12.71
N GLN A 380 13.17 10.63 12.48
CA GLN A 380 14.28 10.59 13.45
C GLN A 380 14.76 12.00 13.83
N ARG A 381 14.79 12.93 12.88
CA ARG A 381 15.11 14.33 13.12
C ARG A 381 14.12 14.97 14.10
N LEU A 382 12.82 14.86 13.83
CA LEU A 382 11.78 15.38 14.73
C LEU A 382 11.81 14.67 16.09
N GLN A 383 12.14 13.38 16.16
CA GLN A 383 12.34 12.71 17.45
C GLN A 383 13.47 13.34 18.26
N GLN A 384 14.61 13.65 17.62
CA GLN A 384 15.75 14.28 18.29
C GLN A 384 15.40 15.70 18.76
N GLU A 385 14.75 16.50 17.91
CA GLU A 385 14.32 17.86 18.26
C GLU A 385 13.31 17.84 19.43
N LEU A 386 12.31 16.94 19.40
CA LEU A 386 11.33 16.81 20.47
C LEU A 386 11.97 16.27 21.76
N ARG A 387 12.93 15.34 21.68
CA ARG A 387 13.68 14.85 22.86
C ARG A 387 14.53 15.95 23.48
N ALA A 388 15.19 16.77 22.65
CA ALA A 388 15.94 17.93 23.12
C ALA A 388 15.03 18.93 23.85
N ALA A 389 13.82 19.16 23.35
CA ALA A 389 12.83 20.03 24.01
C ALA A 389 12.21 19.42 25.29
N VAL A 390 12.39 18.11 25.54
CA VAL A 390 11.95 17.43 26.77
C VAL A 390 13.04 17.44 27.84
N ALA A 391 14.31 17.63 27.47
CA ALA A 391 15.41 17.77 28.42
C ALA A 391 15.20 19.03 29.29
N PRO A 392 15.53 18.96 30.60
CA PRO A 392 15.20 19.98 31.58
C PRO A 392 15.78 21.36 31.28
#